data_AF-A0A1Y3AK87-F1
#
_entry.id   AF-A0A1Y3AK87-F1
#
_cell.length_a   1.000
_cell.length_b   1.000
_cell.length_c   1.000
_cell.angle_alpha   90.00
_cell.angle_beta   90.00
_cell.angle_gamma   90.00
#
_symmetry.space_group_name_H-M   'P 1'
#
loop_
_entity.id
_entity.type
_entity.pdbx_description
1 polymer ?
#
loop_
_entity_poly.entity_id
_entity_poly.type
_entity_poly.pdbx_seq_one_letter_code
_entity_poly.pdbx_strand_id
1 'polypeptide(L)' 'MVTLVVGSMLTDAIREEYELFAQIAATTTHLLIDVAELPVSREIAAVVVPVGVLMGVWVFAYELQRLLRAE' A
#
# COMPACT_ATOMS: atom_id res chain seq x y z
N MET A 1 20.70 -1.64 6.53
CA MET A 1 20.20 -2.84 7.26
C MET A 1 18.78 -2.63 7.73
N VAL A 2 18.50 -1.56 8.46
CA VAL A 2 17.17 -1.20 9.00
C VAL A 2 16.05 -1.19 7.95
N THR A 3 16.25 -0.50 6.82
CA THR A 3 15.28 -0.44 5.70
C THR A 3 15.01 -1.80 5.06
N LEU A 4 16.03 -2.68 5.02
CA LEU A 4 15.88 -4.04 4.48
C LEU A 4 15.05 -4.93 5.41
N VAL A 5 15.21 -4.77 6.73
CA VAL A 5 14.46 -5.56 7.74
C VAL A 5 12.99 -5.16 7.76
N VAL A 6 12.68 -3.85 7.75
CA VAL A 6 11.28 -3.40 7.61
C VAL A 6 10.70 -3.91 6.30
N GLY A 7 11.52 -3.90 5.25
CA GLY A 7 11.09 -4.35 3.95
C GLY A 7 10.74 -5.82 3.84
N SER A 8 11.58 -6.69 4.41
CA SER A 8 11.31 -8.11 4.45
C SER A 8 10.08 -8.41 5.31
N MET A 9 9.97 -7.80 6.49
CA MET A 9 8.81 -7.96 7.36
C MET A 9 7.51 -7.51 6.69
N LEU A 10 7.54 -6.38 5.98
CA LEU A 10 6.37 -5.90 5.26
C LEU A 10 6.02 -6.81 4.08
N THR A 11 7.02 -7.30 3.35
CA THR A 11 6.81 -8.22 2.24
C THR A 11 6.17 -9.53 2.73
N ASP A 12 6.63 -10.06 3.86
CA ASP A 12 6.08 -11.26 4.49
C ASP A 12 4.65 -11.02 4.97
N ALA A 13 4.40 -9.89 5.66
CA ALA A 13 3.06 -9.53 6.13
C ALA A 13 2.06 -9.34 4.97
N ILE A 14 2.47 -8.68 3.88
CA ILE A 14 1.63 -8.52 2.69
C ILE A 14 1.39 -9.85 2.00
N ARG A 15 2.37 -10.76 2.01
CA ARG A 15 2.19 -12.10 1.46
C ARG A 15 1.20 -12.93 2.28
N GLU A 16 1.27 -12.83 3.60
CA GLU A 16 0.34 -13.51 4.51
C GLU A 16 -1.08 -12.94 4.40
N GLU A 17 -1.19 -11.62 4.29
CA GLU A 17 -2.45 -10.87 4.22
C GLU A 17 -2.79 -10.40 2.79
N TYR A 18 -2.42 -11.19 1.78
CA TYR A 18 -2.55 -10.79 0.36
C TYR A 18 -4.00 -10.47 -0.02
N GLU A 19 -4.97 -11.25 0.48
CA GLU A 19 -6.39 -11.03 0.21
C GLU A 19 -6.87 -9.68 0.75
N LEU A 20 -6.43 -9.31 1.95
CA LEU A 20 -6.74 -8.01 2.54
C LEU A 20 -6.11 -6.88 1.72
N PHE A 21 -4.84 -7.02 1.33
CA PHE A 21 -4.19 -6.06 0.44
C PHE A 21 -4.95 -5.88 -0.88
N ALA A 22 -5.35 -6.98 -1.52
CA ALA A 22 -6.11 -6.94 -2.77
C ALA A 22 -7.48 -6.24 -2.57
N GLN A 23 -8.15 -6.50 -1.46
CA GLN A 23 -9.43 -5.88 -1.13
C GLN A 23 -9.28 -4.36 -0.88
N ILE A 24 -8.23 -3.94 -0.18
CA ILE A 24 -7.91 -2.52 0.03
C ILE A 24 -7.63 -1.84 -1.32
N ALA A 25 -6.82 -2.45 -2.18
CA ALA A 25 -6.49 -1.89 -3.48
C ALA A 25 -7.71 -1.77 -4.40
N ALA A 26 -8.58 -2.78 -4.41
CA ALA A 26 -9.84 -2.75 -5.17
C ALA A 26 -10.80 -1.68 -4.64
N THR A 27 -10.96 -1.59 -3.33
CA THR A 27 -11.80 -0.57 -2.68
C THR A 27 -11.28 0.83 -2.98
N THR A 28 -9.97 1.03 -2.87
CA THR A 28 -9.33 2.32 -3.20
C THR A 28 -9.54 2.69 -4.66
N THR A 29 -9.42 1.72 -5.57
CA THR A 29 -9.69 1.93 -7.00
C THR A 29 -11.14 2.35 -7.24
N HIS A 30 -12.10 1.68 -6.60
CA HIS A 30 -13.52 2.05 -6.67
C HIS A 30 -13.76 3.48 -6.16
N LEU A 31 -13.21 3.84 -5.00
CA LEU A 31 -13.33 5.19 -4.45
C LEU A 31 -12.77 6.25 -5.39
N LEU A 32 -11.61 5.99 -6.00
CA LEU A 32 -10.95 6.95 -6.88
C LEU A 32 -11.67 7.12 -8.23
N ILE A 33 -12.16 6.03 -8.81
CA ILE A 33 -12.75 6.06 -10.16
C ILE A 33 -14.25 6.33 -10.12
N ASP A 34 -14.99 5.63 -9.25
CA ASP A 34 -16.45 5.63 -9.27
C ASP A 34 -17.06 6.68 -8.34
N VAL A 35 -16.34 7.06 -7.27
CA VAL A 35 -16.83 8.06 -6.29
C VAL A 35 -16.20 9.43 -6.52
N ALA A 36 -14.88 9.48 -6.74
CA ALA A 36 -14.15 10.72 -6.98
C ALA A 36 -14.10 11.12 -8.46
N GLU A 37 -14.63 10.28 -9.37
CA GLU A 37 -14.71 10.51 -10.81
C GLU A 37 -13.37 10.95 -11.44
N LEU A 38 -12.24 10.39 -10.94
CA LEU A 38 -10.95 10.74 -11.50
C LEU A 38 -10.88 10.32 -12.97
N PRO A 39 -10.36 11.19 -13.87
CA PRO A 39 -10.34 10.95 -15.31
C PRO A 39 -9.19 9.98 -15.69
N VAL A 40 -9.21 8.78 -15.14
CA VAL A 40 -8.23 7.71 -15.35
C VAL A 40 -8.99 6.46 -15.76
N SER A 41 -8.46 5.69 -16.71
CA SER A 41 -9.09 4.43 -17.09
C SER A 41 -9.01 3.42 -15.95
N ARG A 42 -10.06 2.61 -15.77
CA ARG A 42 -10.08 1.56 -14.76
C ARG A 42 -8.92 0.57 -14.91
N GLU A 43 -8.54 0.27 -16.15
CA GLU A 43 -7.41 -0.62 -16.46
C GLU A 43 -6.07 -0.07 -15.91
N ILE A 44 -5.81 1.22 -16.11
CA ILE A 44 -4.60 1.87 -15.57
C ILE A 44 -4.69 1.92 -14.03
N ALA A 45 -5.85 2.29 -13.49
CA ALA A 45 -6.05 2.38 -12.04
C ALA A 45 -5.88 1.03 -11.33
N ALA A 46 -6.34 -0.07 -11.95
CA ALA A 46 -6.19 -1.42 -11.43
C ALA A 46 -4.74 -1.86 -11.24
N VAL A 47 -3.79 -1.21 -11.92
CA VAL A 47 -2.34 -1.47 -11.77
C VAL A 47 -1.70 -0.43 -10.84
N VAL A 48 -1.98 0.85 -11.07
CA VAL A 48 -1.30 1.95 -10.37
C VAL A 48 -1.74 2.07 -8.91
N VAL A 49 -3.02 1.86 -8.62
CA VAL A 49 -3.57 2.01 -7.25
C VAL A 49 -2.98 0.97 -6.30
N PRO A 50 -2.92 -0.35 -6.61
CA PRO A 50 -2.24 -1.31 -5.75
C PRO A 50 -0.79 -0.94 -5.45
N VAL A 51 -0.03 -0.45 -6.45
CA VAL A 51 1.35 -0.01 -6.26
C VAL A 51 1.40 1.19 -5.31
N GLY A 52 0.51 2.17 -5.48
CA GLY A 52 0.40 3.31 -4.59
C GLY A 52 0.07 2.92 -3.15
N VAL A 53 -0.86 1.97 -2.96
CA VAL A 53 -1.19 1.41 -1.65
C VAL A 53 0.04 0.74 -1.02
N LEU A 54 0.75 -0.11 -1.77
CA LEU A 54 1.97 -0.77 -1.31
C LEU A 54 3.04 0.24 -0.86
N MET A 55 3.25 1.29 -1.66
CA MET A 55 4.17 2.39 -1.34
C MET A 55 3.73 3.14 -0.08
N GLY A 56 2.43 3.41 0.09
CA GLY A 56 1.89 4.06 1.28
C GLY A 56 2.12 3.23 2.54
N VAL A 57 1.87 1.92 2.48
CA VAL A 57 2.13 0.99 3.58
C VAL A 57 3.63 0.96 3.93
N TRP A 58 4.50 0.96 2.92
CA TRP A 58 5.95 1.00 3.13
C TRP A 58 6.42 2.27 3.85
N VAL A 59 5.98 3.43 3.37
CA VAL A 59 6.31 4.73 3.97
C VAL A 59 5.80 4.78 5.42
N PHE A 60 4.58 4.30 5.66
CA PHE A 60 4.02 4.21 7.01
C PHE A 60 4.87 3.34 7.93
N ALA A 61 5.25 2.14 7.50
CA ALA A 61 6.08 1.24 8.29
C ALA A 61 7.46 1.83 8.60
N TYR A 62 8.06 2.52 7.63
CA TYR A 62 9.33 3.22 7.82
C TYR A 62 9.21 4.36 8.84
N GLU A 63 8.19 5.22 8.71
CA GLU A 63 7.96 6.35 9.63
C GLU A 63 7.63 5.87 11.05
N LEU A 64 6.79 4.84 11.18
CA LEU A 64 6.49 4.21 12.46
C LEU A 64 7.76 3.68 13.14
N GLN A 65 8.62 3.00 12.39
CA GLN A 65 9.90 2.53 12.92
C GLN A 65 10.80 3.69 13.32
N ARG A 66 10.84 4.78 12.55
CA ARG A 66 11.64 5.96 12.88
C ARG A 66 11.19 6.57 14.21
N LEU A 67 9.87 6.68 14.43
CA LEU A 67 9.29 7.19 15.67
C LEU A 67 9.62 6.28 16.86
N LEU A 68 9.43 4.97 16.74
CA LEU A 68 9.72 3.99 17.79
C LEU A 68 11.20 3.93 18.21
N ARG A 69 12.12 4.45 17.39
CA ARG A 69 13.55 4.54 17.71
C ARG A 69 13.99 5.91 18.24
N ALA A 70 13.13 6.91 18.09
CA ALA A 70 13.37 8.27 18.58
C ALA A 70 12.90 8.43 20.04
N GLU A 71 12.00 7.56 20.49
CA GLU A 71 11.72 7.27 21.90
C GLU A 71 12.74 6.30 22.50
#